data_AF-W2TMV3-F1
#
_entry.id   AF-W2TMV3-F1
#
_cell.length_a   1.000
_cell.length_b   1.000
_cell.length_c   1.000
_cell.angle_alpha   90.00
_cell.angle_beta   90.00
_cell.angle_gamma   90.00
#
_symmetry.space_group_name_H-M   'P 1'
#
loop_
_entity.id
_entity.type
_entity.pdbx_description
1 polymer ?
#
loop_
_entity_poly.entity_id
_entity_poly.type
_entity_poly.pdbx_seq_one_letter_code
_entity_poly.pdbx_strand_id
1 'polypeptide(L)'
;MLESVPQSVQSGNPYISTPVRLEQSLMEGAYNKVVLTEKTIPSQFYSIFIRIMMDAVRSDIAVSIEKSFKLLSARDAADMLLFETEAQVSDFAKQRKWKSDHGCFVFETDSAHHDRPTLDTARIAKQTIFYAKQLEMIV
;
A
#
# COMPACT_ATOMS: atom_id res chain seq x y z
N MET A 1 -20.89 -7.04 7.30
CA MET A 1 -19.98 -7.10 6.12
C MET A 1 -20.78 -6.72 4.88
N LEU A 2 -20.15 -6.45 3.72
CA LEU A 2 -20.87 -6.14 2.46
C LEU A 2 -21.95 -7.18 2.10
N GLU A 3 -21.80 -8.41 2.60
CA GLU A 3 -22.79 -9.50 2.59
C GLU A 3 -24.19 -9.11 3.11
N SER A 4 -24.27 -8.20 4.08
CA SER A 4 -25.53 -7.87 4.76
C SER A 4 -26.42 -6.89 3.96
N VAL A 5 -25.91 -6.31 2.88
CA VAL A 5 -26.66 -5.36 2.04
C VAL A 5 -27.10 -6.07 0.75
N PRO A 6 -28.39 -6.02 0.37
CA PRO A 6 -28.86 -6.60 -0.89
C PRO A 6 -28.13 -6.00 -2.11
N GLN A 7 -27.65 -6.84 -3.02
CA GLN A 7 -26.89 -6.39 -4.21
C GLN A 7 -27.65 -5.37 -5.08
N SER A 8 -28.98 -5.43 -5.09
CA SER A 8 -29.85 -4.47 -5.79
C SER A 8 -29.73 -3.04 -5.24
N VAL A 9 -29.51 -2.90 -3.93
CA VAL A 9 -29.37 -1.60 -3.24
C VAL A 9 -27.94 -1.08 -3.33
N GLN A 10 -26.94 -1.98 -3.41
CA GLN A 10 -25.53 -1.61 -3.58
C GLN A 10 -25.28 -0.89 -4.91
N SER A 11 -25.92 -1.32 -5.99
CA SER A 11 -25.77 -0.70 -7.32
C SER A 11 -26.71 0.49 -7.55
N GLY A 12 -27.86 0.52 -6.86
CA GLY A 12 -28.90 1.54 -7.07
C GLY A 12 -28.69 2.84 -6.30
N ASN A 13 -27.98 2.80 -5.16
CA ASN A 13 -27.81 3.98 -4.31
C ASN A 13 -26.38 4.57 -4.41
N PRO A 14 -26.22 5.82 -4.87
CA PRO A 14 -24.93 6.51 -4.90
C PRO A 14 -24.22 6.54 -3.53
N TYR A 15 -24.96 6.70 -2.43
CA TYR A 15 -24.40 6.78 -1.08
C TYR A 15 -23.79 5.46 -0.58
N ILE A 16 -24.18 4.33 -1.18
CA ILE A 16 -23.66 3.00 -0.83
C ILE A 16 -22.61 2.55 -1.86
N SER A 17 -22.84 2.83 -3.15
CA SER A 17 -21.88 2.45 -4.20
C SER A 17 -20.56 3.21 -4.13
N THR A 18 -20.57 4.47 -3.68
CA THR A 18 -19.33 5.28 -3.50
C THR A 18 -18.33 4.62 -2.54
N PRO A 19 -18.70 4.28 -1.28
CA PRO A 19 -17.76 3.62 -0.36
C PRO A 19 -17.33 2.22 -0.81
N VAL A 20 -18.19 1.47 -1.51
CA VAL A 20 -17.81 0.15 -2.06
C VAL A 20 -16.74 0.30 -3.15
N ARG A 21 -16.92 1.25 -4.08
CA ARG A 21 -15.94 1.51 -5.14
C ARG A 21 -14.63 2.06 -4.59
N LEU A 22 -14.71 2.87 -3.55
CA LEU A 22 -13.56 3.41 -2.84
C LEU A 22 -12.74 2.29 -2.19
N GLU A 23 -13.39 1.37 -1.49
CA GLU A 23 -12.75 0.23 -0.85
C GLU A 23 -12.08 -0.69 -1.88
N GLN A 24 -12.78 -0.99 -2.98
CA GLN A 24 -12.18 -1.75 -4.08
C GLN A 24 -10.96 -1.03 -4.68
N SER A 25 -11.05 0.29 -4.89
CA SER A 25 -9.93 1.07 -5.43
C SER A 25 -8.73 1.10 -4.49
N LEU A 26 -8.97 1.08 -3.18
CA LEU A 26 -7.92 0.97 -2.16
C LEU A 26 -7.26 -0.40 -2.22
N MET A 27 -8.04 -1.48 -2.31
CA MET A 27 -7.54 -2.85 -2.41
C MET A 27 -6.74 -3.09 -3.69
N GLU A 28 -7.15 -2.45 -4.80
CA GLU A 28 -6.40 -2.45 -6.07
C GLU A 28 -5.14 -1.55 -6.03
N GLY A 29 -4.98 -0.70 -5.01
CA GLY A 29 -3.92 0.32 -4.95
C GLY A 29 -4.08 1.44 -5.98
N ALA A 30 -5.27 1.59 -6.57
CA ALA A 30 -5.57 2.55 -7.63
C ALA A 30 -5.92 3.94 -7.06
N TYR A 31 -4.97 4.58 -6.38
CA TYR A 31 -5.16 5.85 -5.66
C TYR A 31 -5.60 7.02 -6.55
N ASN A 32 -5.25 7.00 -7.84
CA ASN A 32 -5.76 7.97 -8.81
C ASN A 32 -7.30 7.97 -8.87
N LYS A 33 -7.93 6.80 -8.74
CA LYS A 33 -9.41 6.67 -8.70
C LYS A 33 -9.99 7.23 -7.40
N VAL A 34 -9.26 7.13 -6.28
CA VAL A 34 -9.66 7.67 -4.98
C VAL A 34 -9.75 9.21 -5.04
N VAL A 35 -8.75 9.87 -5.62
CA VAL A 35 -8.73 11.34 -5.81
C VAL A 35 -9.88 11.81 -6.71
N LEU A 36 -10.20 11.05 -7.76
CA LEU A 36 -11.36 11.36 -8.62
C LEU A 36 -12.69 11.17 -7.88
N THR A 37 -12.76 10.17 -7.01
CA THR A 37 -13.95 9.89 -6.20
C THR A 37 -14.18 10.98 -5.17
N GLU A 38 -13.12 11.60 -4.64
CA GLU A 38 -13.22 12.78 -3.75
C GLU A 38 -14.02 13.94 -4.38
N LYS A 39 -13.88 14.13 -5.70
CA LYS A 39 -14.63 15.16 -6.45
C LYS A 39 -16.08 14.77 -6.75
N THR A 40 -16.42 13.49 -6.61
CA THR A 40 -17.72 12.90 -7.00
C THR A 40 -18.54 12.48 -5.79
N ILE A 41 -18.23 13.02 -4.61
CA ILE A 41 -18.89 12.64 -3.37
C ILE A 41 -20.32 13.23 -3.33
N PRO A 42 -21.35 12.40 -3.08
CA PRO A 42 -22.74 12.87 -3.00
C PRO A 42 -23.10 13.58 -1.68
N SER A 43 -22.27 13.47 -0.63
CA SER A 43 -22.49 14.13 0.67
C SER A 43 -21.19 14.59 1.35
N GLN A 44 -21.20 15.83 1.87
CA GLN A 44 -20.05 16.45 2.54
C GLN A 44 -19.54 15.67 3.76
N PHE A 45 -20.38 14.86 4.42
CA PHE A 45 -19.96 14.06 5.57
C PHE A 45 -18.86 13.04 5.23
N TYR A 46 -18.79 12.56 3.99
CA TYR A 46 -17.72 11.65 3.58
C TYR A 46 -16.37 12.33 3.43
N SER A 47 -16.32 13.64 3.16
CA SER A 47 -15.06 14.36 2.92
C SER A 47 -14.05 14.23 4.07
N ILE A 48 -14.55 14.23 5.32
CA ILE A 48 -13.70 14.07 6.52
C ILE A 48 -13.04 12.69 6.53
N PHE A 49 -13.81 11.65 6.23
CA PHE A 49 -13.32 10.27 6.21
C PHE A 49 -12.35 10.04 5.04
N ILE A 50 -12.66 10.57 3.85
CA ILE A 50 -11.76 10.50 2.69
C ILE A 50 -10.42 11.17 2.99
N ARG A 51 -10.44 12.33 3.66
CA ARG A 51 -9.19 13.03 4.03
C ARG A 51 -8.33 12.19 4.99
N ILE A 52 -8.92 11.63 6.05
CA ILE A 52 -8.20 10.77 7.01
C ILE A 52 -7.63 9.53 6.29
N MET A 53 -8.42 8.94 5.40
CA MET A 53 -8.01 7.77 4.61
C MET A 53 -6.86 8.11 3.66
N MET A 54 -6.92 9.25 2.97
CA MET A 54 -5.86 9.72 2.08
C MET A 54 -4.56 9.98 2.85
N ASP A 55 -4.63 10.52 4.07
CA ASP A 55 -3.45 10.71 4.91
C ASP A 55 -2.82 9.39 5.34
N ALA A 56 -3.64 8.39 5.69
CA ALA A 56 -3.16 7.03 6.01
C ALA A 56 -2.51 6.35 4.79
N VAL A 57 -3.15 6.44 3.62
CA VAL A 57 -2.61 5.92 2.36
C VAL A 57 -1.28 6.57 2.00
N ARG A 58 -1.17 7.90 2.11
CA ARG A 58 0.09 8.62 1.86
C ARG A 58 1.18 8.17 2.83
N SER A 59 0.84 7.92 4.09
CA SER A 59 1.77 7.35 5.07
C SER A 59 2.28 5.97 4.63
N ASP A 60 1.39 5.10 4.15
CA ASP A 60 1.78 3.74 3.72
C ASP A 60 2.63 3.76 2.43
N ILE A 61 2.27 4.60 1.46
CA ILE A 61 3.06 4.82 0.25
C ILE A 61 4.46 5.34 0.63
N ALA A 62 4.54 6.29 1.56
CA ALA A 62 5.82 6.83 2.02
C ALA A 62 6.72 5.73 2.65
N VAL A 63 6.15 4.88 3.51
CA VAL A 63 6.88 3.74 4.10
C VAL A 63 7.33 2.75 3.01
N SER A 64 6.53 2.55 1.97
CA SER A 64 6.91 1.73 0.82
C SER A 64 8.06 2.35 0.02
N ILE A 65 8.02 3.67 -0.20
CA ILE A 65 9.06 4.43 -0.90
C ILE A 65 10.39 4.33 -0.16
N GLU A 66 10.40 4.54 1.16
CA GLU A 66 11.59 4.46 2.01
C GLU A 66 12.28 3.09 1.92
N LYS A 67 11.50 2.02 1.71
CA LYS A 67 12.02 0.64 1.59
C LYS A 67 12.45 0.27 0.18
N SER A 68 11.74 0.79 -0.83
CA SER A 68 11.88 0.31 -2.22
C SER A 68 12.91 1.09 -3.01
N PHE A 69 13.08 2.38 -2.73
CA PHE A 69 13.98 3.26 -3.46
C PHE A 69 15.26 3.53 -2.67
N LYS A 70 16.37 3.70 -3.39
CA LYS A 70 17.63 4.24 -2.84
C LYS A 70 17.75 5.73 -3.07
N LEU A 71 17.23 6.19 -4.21
CA LEU A 71 17.26 7.56 -4.65
C LEU A 71 15.96 7.84 -5.41
N LEU A 72 15.28 8.93 -5.09
CA LEU A 72 14.01 9.33 -5.68
C LEU A 72 14.01 10.83 -5.95
N SER A 73 13.61 11.27 -7.14
CA SER A 73 13.51 12.70 -7.44
C SER A 73 12.32 13.34 -6.73
N ALA A 74 12.39 14.63 -6.41
CA ALA A 74 11.26 15.35 -5.78
C ALA A 74 9.98 15.34 -6.65
N ARG A 75 10.15 15.34 -7.97
CA ARG A 75 9.05 15.29 -8.95
C ARG A 75 8.35 13.94 -8.96
N ASP A 76 9.11 12.85 -9.02
CA ASP A 76 8.55 11.50 -8.99
C ASP A 76 7.88 11.22 -7.63
N ALA A 77 8.47 11.72 -6.54
CA ALA A 77 7.87 11.65 -5.22
C ALA A 77 6.53 12.41 -5.15
N ALA A 78 6.40 13.57 -5.81
CA ALA A 78 5.15 14.32 -5.90
C ALA A 78 4.06 13.51 -6.58
N ASP A 79 4.38 12.92 -7.74
CA ASP A 79 3.44 12.12 -8.52
C ASP A 79 3.01 10.85 -7.76
N MET A 80 3.95 10.15 -7.10
CA MET A 80 3.65 8.94 -6.31
C MET A 80 2.79 9.21 -5.07
N LEU A 81 3.01 10.33 -4.38
CA LEU A 81 2.26 10.72 -3.17
C LEU A 81 0.96 11.47 -3.48
N LEU A 82 0.66 11.67 -4.78
CA LEU A 82 -0.50 12.41 -5.28
C LEU A 82 -0.56 13.85 -4.72
N PHE A 83 0.58 14.54 -4.72
CA PHE A 83 0.66 15.95 -4.37
C PHE A 83 0.64 16.82 -5.63
N GLU A 84 -0.05 17.96 -5.58
CA GLU A 84 -0.11 18.91 -6.70
C GLU A 84 1.13 19.82 -6.78
N THR A 85 1.93 19.89 -5.72
CA THR A 85 3.06 20.83 -5.62
C THR A 85 4.26 20.21 -4.89
N GLU A 86 5.46 20.42 -5.42
CA GLU A 86 6.72 19.97 -4.82
C GLU A 86 6.96 20.53 -3.40
N ALA A 87 6.38 21.69 -3.08
CA ALA A 87 6.43 22.29 -1.74
C ALA A 87 5.80 21.37 -0.67
N GLN A 88 4.68 20.71 -1.00
CA GLN A 88 4.00 19.79 -0.08
C GLN A 88 4.84 18.53 0.18
N VAL A 89 5.55 18.06 -0.85
CA VAL A 89 6.50 16.95 -0.74
C VAL A 89 7.67 17.33 0.17
N SER A 90 8.19 18.55 0.06
CA SER A 90 9.28 19.02 0.91
C SER A 90 8.87 19.07 2.39
N ASP A 91 7.68 19.57 2.70
CA ASP A 91 7.20 19.59 4.09
C ASP A 91 6.91 18.18 4.63
N PHE A 92 6.38 17.29 3.78
CA PHE A 92 6.18 15.88 4.15
C PHE A 92 7.52 15.16 4.40
N ALA A 93 8.52 15.41 3.56
CA ALA A 93 9.87 14.90 3.70
C ALA A 93 10.55 15.40 4.99
N LYS A 94 10.32 16.67 5.39
CA LYS A 94 10.81 17.21 6.67
C LYS A 94 10.17 16.50 7.86
N GLN A 95 8.86 16.25 7.83
CA GLN A 95 8.16 15.53 8.91
C GLN A 95 8.71 14.11 9.10
N ARG A 96 9.04 13.43 8.00
CA ARG A 96 9.61 12.08 7.97
C ARG A 96 11.14 12.02 8.12
N LYS A 97 11.82 13.18 8.14
CA LYS A 97 13.28 13.33 8.22
C LYS A 97 14.03 12.66 7.07
N TRP A 98 13.50 12.72 5.85
CA TRP A 98 14.18 12.21 4.65
C TRP A 98 15.44 13.02 4.35
N LYS A 99 16.53 12.35 3.96
CA LYS A 99 17.76 13.02 3.53
C LYS A 99 17.55 13.54 2.11
N SER A 100 17.64 14.85 1.93
CA SER A 100 17.57 15.48 0.60
C SER A 100 18.99 15.86 0.16
N ASP A 101 19.39 15.38 -1.01
CA ASP A 101 20.64 15.73 -1.67
C ASP A 101 20.31 16.26 -3.08
N HIS A 102 20.64 17.53 -3.34
CA HIS A 102 20.46 18.19 -4.64
C HIS A 102 19.10 17.99 -5.36
N GLY A 103 17.98 17.96 -4.62
CA GLY A 103 16.64 17.79 -5.19
C GLY A 103 16.18 16.33 -5.34
N CYS A 104 17.00 15.39 -4.87
CA CYS A 104 16.67 13.97 -4.75
C CYS A 104 16.62 13.56 -3.27
N PHE A 105 15.68 12.68 -2.94
CA PHE A 105 15.62 12.03 -1.64
C PHE A 105 16.48 10.77 -1.69
N VAL A 106 17.45 10.70 -0.79
CA VAL A 106 18.31 9.54 -0.61
C VAL A 106 17.77 8.76 0.58
N PHE A 107 17.33 7.54 0.29
CA PHE A 107 16.92 6.59 1.31
C PHE A 107 18.08 5.63 1.50
N GLU A 108 18.63 5.60 2.71
CA GLU A 108 19.48 4.50 3.13
C GLU A 108 18.57 3.27 3.20
N THR A 109 18.43 2.58 2.08
CA THR A 109 17.99 1.19 2.12
C THR A 109 19.03 0.54 3.03
N ASP A 110 18.59 0.14 4.21
CA ASP A 110 19.35 -0.78 5.01
C ASP A 110 19.56 -1.95 4.03
N SER A 111 20.77 -2.07 3.50
CA SER A 111 21.28 -3.37 3.12
C SER A 111 21.45 -4.15 4.42
N ALA A 112 20.36 -4.31 5.18
CA ALA A 112 20.03 -5.55 5.83
C ALA A 112 20.19 -6.54 4.70
N HIS A 113 21.41 -7.08 4.64
CA HIS A 113 21.70 -8.41 4.20
C HIS A 113 20.37 -9.10 3.93
N HIS A 114 20.11 -9.43 2.65
CA HIS A 114 19.53 -10.74 2.44
C HIS A 114 20.52 -11.68 3.12
N ASP A 115 20.36 -11.84 4.43
CA ASP A 115 20.85 -12.94 5.21
C ASP A 115 20.27 -14.07 4.41
N ARG A 116 21.15 -14.69 3.61
CA ARG A 116 20.77 -15.80 2.74
C ARG A 116 19.90 -16.65 3.64
N PRO A 117 18.62 -16.87 3.32
CA PRO A 117 17.75 -17.57 4.23
C PRO A 117 18.50 -18.82 4.61
N THR A 118 18.93 -18.92 5.87
CA THR A 118 19.72 -20.04 6.36
C THR A 118 18.75 -21.19 6.29
N LEU A 119 18.76 -21.84 5.13
CA LEU A 119 17.88 -22.92 4.80
C LEU A 119 18.15 -23.98 5.85
N ASP A 120 17.14 -24.25 6.66
CA ASP A 120 17.18 -25.34 7.63
C ASP A 120 17.13 -26.66 6.84
N THR A 121 18.28 -27.05 6.32
CA THR A 121 18.48 -28.27 5.53
C THR A 121 18.13 -29.51 6.35
N ALA A 122 18.30 -29.45 7.68
CA ALA A 122 17.92 -30.52 8.59
C ALA A 122 16.40 -30.70 8.63
N ARG A 123 15.63 -29.60 8.71
CA ARG A 123 14.15 -29.65 8.64
C ARG A 123 13.68 -30.22 7.30
N ILE A 124 14.23 -29.75 6.19
CA ILE A 124 13.87 -30.21 4.85
C ILE A 124 14.16 -31.70 4.71
N ALA A 125 15.36 -32.16 5.08
CA ALA A 125 15.73 -33.57 5.00
C ALA A 125 14.81 -34.46 5.86
N LYS A 126 14.47 -34.02 7.08
CA LYS A 126 13.54 -34.74 7.96
C LYS A 126 12.13 -34.84 7.36
N GLN A 127 11.63 -33.76 6.75
CA GLN A 127 10.34 -33.76 6.06
C GLN A 127 10.36 -34.69 4.84
N THR A 128 11.42 -34.67 4.02
CA THR A 128 11.58 -35.56 2.87
C THR A 128 11.59 -37.04 3.28
N ILE A 129 12.35 -37.40 4.33
CA ILE A 129 12.38 -38.78 4.85
C ILE A 129 11.01 -39.18 5.41
N PHE A 130 10.34 -38.29 6.14
CA PHE A 130 9.00 -38.55 6.68
C PHE A 130 7.98 -38.80 5.56
N TYR A 131 7.98 -37.97 4.52
CA TYR A 131 7.08 -38.14 3.36
C TYR A 131 7.39 -39.43 2.59
N ALA A 132 8.66 -39.76 2.37
CA ALA A 132 9.07 -41.02 1.74
C ALA A 132 8.55 -42.24 2.54
N LYS A 133 8.70 -42.21 3.88
CA LYS A 133 8.17 -43.25 4.76
C LYS A 133 6.64 -43.36 4.67
N GLN A 134 5.92 -42.25 4.68
CA GLN A 134 4.46 -42.28 4.57
C GLN A 134 4.02 -42.89 3.23
N LEU A 135 4.69 -42.55 2.11
CA LEU A 135 4.40 -43.11 0.78
C LEU A 135 4.68 -44.61 0.68
N GLU A 136 5.77 -45.11 1.27
CA GLU A 136 6.03 -46.56 1.36
C GLU A 136 5.00 -47.30 2.21
N MET A 137 4.42 -46.64 3.22
CA MET A 137 3.45 -47.28 4.12
C MET A 137 2.05 -47.45 3.49
N ILE A 138 1.77 -46.75 2.38
CA ILE A 138 0.50 -46.84 1.62
C ILE A 138 0.58 -47.84 0.45
N VAL A 139 1.78 -48.35 0.13
CA VAL A 139 2.02 -49.42 -0.85
C VAL A 139 2.01 -50.77 -0.14
#